data_AF-A0A564UUF5-F1
#
_entry.id   AF-A0A564UUF5-F1
#
_cell.length_a   1.000
_cell.length_b   1.000
_cell.length_c   1.000
_cell.angle_alpha   90.00
_cell.angle_beta   90.00
_cell.angle_gamma   90.00
#
_symmetry.space_group_name_H-M   'P 1'
#
loop_
_entity.id
_entity.type
_entity.pdbx_description
1 polymer ?
#
loop_
_entity_poly.entity_id
_entity_poly.type
_entity_poly.pdbx_seq_one_letter_code
_entity_poly.pdbx_strand_id
1 'polypeptide(L)'
;MKKLLYGFDKNLEWKRYKEVCNIKLLRKKYLRKECNKVGTYAEWENDIYKNYQEHSIEYLINFSKFLNNEIRKLEPGNIAFGHFLTQMYAILVPIIFNTLFISKLLEILKMKLCEVVLFSLMALVIILLALWIFTKYVMWSLKSNLYKVHMYEDYKIIIDEMIEKKGFNL
;
A
#
# COMPACT_ATOMS: atom_id res chain seq x y z
N MET A 1 -17.11 8.60 -20.17
CA MET A 1 -16.80 9.48 -19.02
C MET A 1 -17.23 8.76 -17.75
N LYS A 2 -16.30 8.31 -16.88
CA LYS A 2 -16.69 7.63 -15.62
C LYS A 2 -17.40 8.65 -14.74
N LYS A 3 -18.66 8.38 -14.36
CA LYS A 3 -19.42 9.23 -13.43
C LYS A 3 -18.73 9.14 -12.07
N LEU A 4 -18.11 10.23 -11.62
CA LEU A 4 -17.47 10.29 -10.31
C LEU A 4 -18.55 10.29 -9.24
N LEU A 5 -18.54 9.28 -8.36
CA LEU A 5 -19.42 9.26 -7.19
C LEU A 5 -18.97 10.40 -6.26
N TYR A 6 -19.89 11.28 -5.88
CA TYR A 6 -19.61 12.44 -5.00
C TYR A 6 -18.53 13.40 -5.52
N GLY A 7 -18.32 13.47 -6.85
CA GLY A 7 -17.23 14.27 -7.43
C GLY A 7 -15.83 13.77 -7.07
N PHE A 8 -15.73 12.61 -6.40
CA PHE A 8 -14.49 12.09 -5.83
C PHE A 8 -13.74 11.20 -6.83
N ASP A 9 -12.67 11.72 -7.43
CA ASP A 9 -11.74 10.92 -8.24
C ASP A 9 -10.67 10.27 -7.37
N LYS A 10 -10.89 8.99 -7.07
CA LYS A 10 -9.98 8.15 -6.26
C LYS A 10 -8.51 8.23 -6.70
N ASN A 11 -8.25 8.30 -8.01
CA ASN A 11 -6.88 8.27 -8.53
C ASN A 11 -6.21 9.64 -8.42
N LEU A 12 -6.98 10.69 -8.72
CA LEU A 12 -6.51 12.07 -8.59
C LEU A 12 -6.23 12.41 -7.12
N GLU A 13 -7.16 12.09 -6.22
CA GLU A 13 -7.02 12.39 -4.79
C GLU A 13 -5.90 11.59 -4.15
N TRP A 14 -5.71 10.33 -4.56
CA TRP A 14 -4.55 9.56 -4.13
C TRP A 14 -3.21 10.16 -4.55
N LYS A 15 -3.16 10.76 -5.74
CA LYS A 15 -1.96 11.45 -6.20
C LYS A 15 -1.69 12.71 -5.36
N ARG A 16 -2.73 13.52 -5.11
CA ARG A 16 -2.64 14.72 -4.26
C ARG A 16 -2.23 14.36 -2.83
N TYR A 17 -2.86 13.35 -2.24
CA TYR A 17 -2.55 12.89 -0.88
C TYR A 17 -1.10 12.42 -0.72
N LYS A 18 -0.56 11.70 -1.72
CA LYS A 18 0.88 11.32 -1.70
C LYS A 18 1.82 12.52 -1.70
N GLU A 19 1.47 13.56 -2.44
CA GLU A 19 2.28 14.78 -2.57
C GLU A 19 2.30 15.53 -1.23
N VAL A 20 1.17 15.65 -0.54
CA VAL A 20 1.08 16.39 0.74
C VAL A 20 1.55 15.60 1.96
N CYS A 21 1.27 14.30 2.04
CA CYS A 21 1.71 13.44 3.14
C CYS A 21 3.18 12.99 3.03
N ASN A 22 3.92 13.59 2.08
CA ASN A 22 5.35 13.38 1.87
C ASN A 22 5.74 11.89 1.88
N ILE A 23 4.90 11.05 1.25
CA ILE A 23 5.18 9.63 1.05
C ILE A 23 6.30 9.56 0.00
N LYS A 24 7.53 9.78 0.50
CA LYS A 24 8.82 9.84 -0.18
C LYS A 24 8.71 9.52 -1.67
N LEU A 25 8.57 10.56 -2.48
CA LEU A 25 8.91 10.53 -3.92
C LEU A 25 10.42 10.33 -4.08
N LEU A 26 10.90 9.15 -3.69
CA LEU A 26 12.22 8.62 -4.01
C LEU A 26 12.32 8.15 -5.47
N ARG A 27 11.40 8.55 -6.37
CA ARG A 27 11.43 8.03 -7.75
C ARG A 27 11.13 8.98 -8.90
N LYS A 28 10.83 10.27 -8.73
CA LYS A 28 10.61 11.12 -9.92
C LYS A 28 10.77 12.61 -9.66
N LYS A 29 12.04 13.02 -9.55
CA LYS A 29 12.50 14.40 -9.81
C LYS A 29 12.33 14.82 -11.29
N TYR A 30 11.61 14.04 -12.12
CA TYR A 30 11.69 14.10 -13.59
C TYR A 30 10.36 14.03 -14.35
N LEU A 31 9.18 14.15 -13.72
CA LEU A 31 7.94 14.34 -14.47
C LEU A 31 7.23 15.60 -13.98
N ARG A 32 7.77 16.73 -14.43
CA ARG A 32 7.22 18.07 -14.25
C ARG A 32 6.40 18.40 -15.50
N LYS A 33 5.08 18.56 -15.34
CA LYS A 33 4.24 19.63 -15.91
C LYS A 33 2.76 19.26 -15.71
N GLU A 34 2.01 20.21 -15.16
CA GLU A 34 0.56 20.20 -14.97
C GLU A 34 -0.02 19.29 -13.88
N CYS A 35 0.44 19.44 -12.64
CA CYS A 35 -0.42 19.17 -11.49
C CYS A 35 -0.50 20.43 -10.64
N ASN A 36 -1.72 20.93 -10.48
CA ASN A 36 -2.05 22.03 -9.60
C ASN A 36 -1.41 21.77 -8.23
N LYS A 37 -0.51 22.68 -7.84
CA LYS A 37 0.23 22.64 -6.58
C LYS A 37 -0.77 22.57 -5.43
N VAL A 38 -0.94 21.40 -4.84
CA VAL A 38 -1.46 21.32 -3.48
C VAL A 38 -0.24 21.38 -2.59
N GLY A 39 -0.11 22.43 -1.78
CA GLY A 39 1.01 22.62 -0.87
C GLY A 39 0.85 21.76 0.38
N THR A 40 0.90 22.37 1.55
CA THR A 40 0.90 21.65 2.84
C THR A 40 -0.39 20.81 3.04
N TYR A 41 -0.37 19.85 3.98
CA TYR A 41 -1.57 19.07 4.34
C TYR A 41 -2.79 19.96 4.65
N ALA A 42 -2.56 21.10 5.31
CA ALA A 42 -3.61 22.09 5.60
C ALA A 42 -4.22 22.73 4.35
N GLU A 43 -3.47 22.88 3.26
CA GLU A 43 -4.01 23.38 1.98
C GLU A 43 -4.88 22.32 1.31
N TRP A 44 -4.44 21.06 1.35
CA TRP A 44 -5.23 19.93 0.86
C TRP A 44 -6.56 19.79 1.61
N GLU A 45 -6.53 19.88 2.94
CA GLU A 45 -7.72 19.87 3.79
C GLU A 45 -8.66 21.03 3.46
N ASN A 46 -8.14 22.24 3.33
CA ASN A 46 -8.93 23.42 2.94
C ASN A 46 -9.57 23.27 1.55
N ASP A 47 -8.89 22.63 0.60
CA ASP A 47 -9.46 22.35 -0.73
C ASP A 47 -10.64 21.38 -0.62
N ILE A 48 -10.54 20.35 0.24
CA ILE A 48 -11.66 19.45 0.52
C ILE A 48 -12.81 20.24 1.13
N TYR A 49 -12.53 21.08 2.13
CA TYR A 49 -13.55 21.91 2.76
C TYR A 49 -14.29 22.78 1.75
N LYS A 50 -13.57 23.50 0.89
CA LYS A 50 -14.16 24.34 -0.16
C LYS A 50 -15.03 23.54 -1.14
N ASN A 51 -14.61 22.34 -1.50
CA ASN A 51 -15.34 21.50 -2.45
C ASN A 51 -16.65 20.95 -1.88
N TYR A 52 -16.72 20.71 -0.57
CA TYR A 52 -17.85 20.01 0.05
C TYR A 52 -18.73 20.88 0.96
N GLN A 53 -18.27 22.06 1.38
CA GLN A 53 -18.98 22.94 2.31
C GLN A 53 -20.37 23.42 1.83
N GLU A 54 -20.64 23.47 0.52
CA GLU A 54 -21.94 23.94 0.00
C GLU A 54 -22.96 22.79 -0.13
N HIS A 55 -22.52 21.53 -0.04
CA HIS A 55 -23.42 20.38 -0.18
C HIS A 55 -24.33 20.16 1.02
N SER A 56 -25.49 19.55 0.81
CA SER A 56 -26.44 19.25 1.89
C SER A 56 -25.84 18.29 2.92
N ILE A 57 -26.34 18.33 4.17
CA ILE A 57 -25.93 17.40 5.22
C ILE A 57 -26.15 15.95 4.77
N GLU A 58 -27.27 15.65 4.12
CA GLU A 58 -27.56 14.31 3.60
C GLU A 58 -26.50 13.85 2.58
N TYR A 59 -26.06 14.73 1.69
CA TYR A 59 -24.98 14.43 0.75
C TYR A 59 -23.69 14.09 1.48
N LEU A 60 -23.31 14.88 2.49
CA LEU A 60 -22.10 14.66 3.29
C LEU A 60 -22.16 13.34 4.06
N ILE A 61 -23.31 13.01 4.67
CA ILE A 61 -23.53 11.72 5.36
C ILE A 61 -23.35 10.55 4.39
N ASN A 62 -23.94 10.65 3.19
CA ASN A 62 -23.83 9.61 2.17
C ASN A 62 -22.40 9.48 1.64
N PHE A 63 -21.66 10.58 1.55
CA PHE A 63 -20.26 10.57 1.18
C PHE A 63 -19.37 9.96 2.29
N SER A 64 -19.58 10.30 3.56
CA SER A 64 -18.90 9.68 4.70
C SER A 64 -19.11 8.16 4.73
N LYS A 65 -20.35 7.69 4.48
CA LYS A 65 -20.65 6.26 4.33
C LYS A 65 -19.90 5.62 3.16
N PHE A 66 -19.78 6.32 2.04
CA PHE A 66 -18.98 5.85 0.90
C PHE A 66 -17.49 5.71 1.25
N LEU A 67 -16.90 6.70 1.92
CA LEU A 67 -15.51 6.66 2.38
C LEU A 67 -15.26 5.48 3.32
N ASN A 68 -16.15 5.28 4.29
CA ASN A 68 -16.11 4.14 5.21
C ASN A 68 -16.19 2.78 4.48
N ASN A 69 -17.00 2.67 3.43
CA ASN A 69 -17.07 1.46 2.62
C ASN A 69 -15.76 1.21 1.84
N GLU A 70 -15.08 2.25 1.39
CA GLU A 70 -13.78 2.11 0.73
C GLU A 70 -12.67 1.68 1.70
N ILE A 71 -12.68 2.18 2.93
CA ILE A 71 -11.80 1.71 4.02
C ILE A 71 -12.00 0.20 4.24
N ARG A 72 -13.25 -0.23 4.43
CA ARG A 72 -13.61 -1.63 4.67
C ARG A 72 -13.24 -2.57 3.52
N LYS A 73 -13.14 -2.09 2.28
CA LYS A 73 -12.70 -2.91 1.14
C LYS A 73 -11.18 -3.12 1.15
N LEU A 74 -10.43 -2.16 1.69
CA LEU A 74 -8.97 -2.17 1.67
C LEU A 74 -8.36 -2.92 2.86
N GLU A 75 -9.00 -2.87 4.04
CA GLU A 75 -8.53 -3.58 5.25
C GLU A 75 -8.39 -5.10 5.07
N PRO A 76 -9.41 -5.85 4.57
CA PRO A 76 -9.31 -7.30 4.41
C PRO A 76 -8.27 -7.69 3.37
N GLY A 77 -8.10 -6.87 2.32
CA GLY A 77 -7.11 -7.09 1.28
C GLY A 77 -5.68 -7.09 1.84
N ASN A 78 -5.39 -6.25 2.83
CA ASN A 78 -4.07 -6.18 3.45
C ASN A 78 -3.81 -7.37 4.39
N ILE A 79 -4.81 -7.77 5.18
CA ILE A 79 -4.71 -8.91 6.10
C ILE A 79 -4.60 -10.22 5.30
N ALA A 80 -5.48 -10.42 4.32
CA ALA A 80 -5.47 -11.59 3.45
C ALA A 80 -4.15 -11.71 2.66
N PHE A 81 -3.62 -10.59 2.15
CA PHE A 81 -2.32 -10.57 1.48
C PHE A 81 -1.19 -10.94 2.45
N GLY A 82 -1.23 -10.44 3.70
CA GLY A 82 -0.31 -10.85 4.76
C GLY A 82 -0.33 -12.36 5.02
N HIS A 83 -1.52 -12.96 5.17
CA HIS A 83 -1.65 -14.41 5.35
C HIS A 83 -1.19 -15.22 4.14
N PHE A 84 -1.56 -14.79 2.93
CA PHE A 84 -1.12 -15.40 1.68
C PHE A 84 0.41 -15.43 1.60
N LEU A 85 1.08 -14.34 1.98
CA LEU A 85 2.54 -14.29 2.02
C LEU A 85 3.13 -15.28 3.02
N THR A 86 2.61 -15.32 4.25
CA THR A 86 3.06 -16.27 5.27
C THR A 86 2.93 -17.71 4.79
N GLN A 87 1.83 -18.06 4.13
CA GLN A 87 1.62 -19.38 3.54
C GLN A 87 2.61 -19.67 2.40
N MET A 88 2.84 -18.69 1.53
CA MET A 88 3.85 -18.81 0.46
C MET A 88 5.26 -19.04 1.01
N TYR A 89 5.65 -18.35 2.09
CA TYR A 89 6.93 -18.58 2.77
C TYR A 89 7.03 -19.99 3.35
N ALA A 90 5.97 -20.45 4.02
CA ALA A 90 5.92 -21.78 4.62
C ALA A 90 6.05 -22.90 3.57
N ILE A 91 5.68 -22.66 2.32
CA ILE A 91 5.79 -23.62 1.21
C ILE A 91 7.13 -23.49 0.47
N LEU A 92 7.53 -22.26 0.13
CA LEU A 92 8.73 -22.01 -0.68
C LEU A 92 10.01 -22.37 0.06
N VAL A 93 10.12 -22.05 1.37
CA VAL A 93 11.35 -22.30 2.14
C VAL A 93 11.67 -23.80 2.21
N PRO A 94 10.73 -24.70 2.57
CA PRO A 94 10.98 -26.14 2.55
C PRO A 94 11.25 -26.71 1.16
N ILE A 95 10.58 -26.22 0.11
CA ILE A 95 10.84 -26.69 -1.26
C ILE A 95 12.25 -26.33 -1.69
N ILE A 96 12.68 -25.08 -1.47
CA ILE A 96 14.04 -24.62 -1.78
C ILE A 96 15.07 -25.42 -0.98
N PHE A 97 14.81 -25.64 0.32
CA PHE A 97 15.68 -26.43 1.17
C PHE A 97 15.77 -27.89 0.69
N ASN A 98 14.65 -28.55 0.44
CA ASN A 98 14.62 -29.96 0.00
C ASN A 98 15.21 -30.13 -1.40
N THR A 99 14.91 -29.23 -2.35
CA THR A 99 15.43 -29.32 -3.71
C THR A 99 16.93 -29.08 -3.77
N LEU A 100 17.46 -28.09 -3.05
CA LEU A 100 18.89 -27.77 -3.07
C LEU A 100 19.72 -28.69 -2.19
N PHE A 101 19.17 -29.18 -1.07
CA PHE A 101 19.91 -29.96 -0.08
C PHE A 101 19.77 -31.47 -0.32
N ILE A 102 18.56 -32.00 -0.51
CA ILE A 102 18.32 -33.45 -0.56
C ILE A 102 18.72 -34.06 -1.91
N SER A 103 18.35 -33.41 -3.03
CA SER A 103 18.64 -33.96 -4.37
C SER A 103 20.13 -33.96 -4.69
N LYS A 104 20.87 -32.93 -4.24
CA LYS A 104 22.33 -32.85 -4.42
C LYS A 104 23.13 -33.62 -3.38
N LEU A 105 22.62 -33.85 -2.16
CA LEU A 105 23.31 -34.68 -1.15
C LEU A 105 23.63 -36.09 -1.67
N LEU A 106 22.77 -36.64 -2.54
CA LEU A 106 22.97 -37.96 -3.16
C LEU A 106 24.09 -37.97 -4.23
N GLU A 107 24.36 -36.86 -4.91
CA GLU A 107 25.50 -36.71 -5.84
C GLU A 107 26.80 -36.32 -5.14
N ILE A 108 26.70 -35.57 -4.05
CA ILE A 108 27.79 -35.07 -3.20
C ILE A 108 28.62 -36.20 -2.56
N LEU A 109 28.05 -37.40 -2.36
CA LEU A 109 28.77 -38.58 -1.90
C LEU A 109 29.95 -39.00 -2.82
N LYS A 110 30.08 -38.38 -4.01
CA LYS A 110 31.19 -38.58 -4.96
C LYS A 110 32.14 -37.37 -5.08
N MET A 111 31.90 -36.25 -4.41
CA MET A 111 32.70 -35.01 -4.52
C MET A 111 33.54 -34.71 -3.26
N LYS A 112 34.59 -33.89 -3.39
CA LYS A 112 35.41 -33.45 -2.26
C LYS A 112 34.61 -32.54 -1.33
N LEU A 113 34.68 -32.79 -0.01
CA LEU A 113 33.97 -32.03 1.03
C LEU A 113 34.08 -30.49 0.91
N CYS A 114 35.24 -29.95 0.49
CA CYS A 114 35.40 -28.50 0.33
C CYS A 114 34.53 -27.89 -0.78
N GLU A 115 34.36 -28.58 -1.90
CA GLU A 115 33.56 -28.08 -3.04
C GLU A 115 32.07 -28.05 -2.70
N VAL A 116 31.64 -29.03 -1.91
CA VAL A 116 30.28 -29.17 -1.40
C VAL A 116 29.93 -28.02 -0.46
N VAL A 117 30.84 -27.70 0.46
CA VAL A 117 30.66 -26.62 1.43
C VAL A 117 30.65 -25.25 0.74
N LEU A 118 31.51 -25.04 -0.26
CA LEU A 118 31.49 -23.81 -1.06
C LEU A 118 30.19 -23.64 -1.84
N PHE A 119 29.70 -24.72 -2.47
CA PHE A 119 28.45 -24.69 -3.23
C PHE A 119 27.24 -24.41 -2.33
N SER A 120 27.18 -25.03 -1.15
CA SER A 120 26.08 -24.82 -0.20
C SER A 120 26.07 -23.41 0.39
N LEU A 121 27.25 -22.83 0.68
CA LEU A 121 27.38 -21.44 1.10
C LEU A 121 26.89 -20.46 0.02
N MET A 122 27.29 -20.67 -1.24
CA MET A 122 26.80 -19.84 -2.35
C MET A 122 25.29 -19.94 -2.52
N ALA A 123 24.74 -21.15 -2.48
CA ALA A 123 23.30 -21.37 -2.59
C ALA A 123 22.55 -20.65 -1.46
N LEU A 124 23.04 -20.72 -0.22
CA LEU A 124 22.47 -20.01 0.92
C LEU A 124 22.43 -18.49 0.69
N VAL A 125 23.53 -17.90 0.21
CA VAL A 125 23.61 -16.46 -0.07
C VAL A 125 22.59 -16.05 -1.14
N ILE A 126 22.44 -16.84 -2.21
CA ILE A 126 21.47 -16.56 -3.28
C ILE A 126 20.04 -16.61 -2.73
N ILE A 127 19.72 -17.60 -1.89
CA ILE A 127 18.40 -17.71 -1.24
C ILE A 127 18.14 -16.50 -0.37
N LEU A 128 19.09 -16.13 0.49
CA LEU A 128 18.94 -14.97 1.39
C LEU A 128 18.72 -13.66 0.61
N LEU A 129 19.45 -13.46 -0.49
CA LEU A 129 19.25 -12.32 -1.38
C LEU A 129 17.87 -12.33 -2.04
N ALA A 130 17.40 -13.48 -2.53
CA ALA A 130 16.08 -13.62 -3.14
C ALA A 130 14.97 -13.30 -2.12
N LEU A 131 15.07 -13.83 -0.90
CA LEU A 131 14.14 -13.53 0.20
C LEU A 131 14.19 -12.04 0.57
N TRP A 132 15.37 -11.43 0.60
CA TRP A 132 15.52 -10.01 0.90
C TRP A 132 14.88 -9.10 -0.18
N ILE A 133 15.10 -9.40 -1.47
CA ILE A 133 14.45 -8.65 -2.56
C ILE A 133 12.93 -8.82 -2.49
N PHE A 134 12.45 -10.04 -2.23
CA PHE A 134 11.03 -10.34 -2.14
C PHE A 134 10.37 -9.63 -0.94
N THR A 135 10.96 -9.67 0.26
CA THR A 135 10.46 -8.91 1.42
C THR A 135 10.35 -7.42 1.14
N LYS A 136 11.35 -6.82 0.48
CA LYS A 136 11.31 -5.39 0.08
C LYS A 136 10.15 -5.09 -0.85
N TYR A 137 9.93 -5.92 -1.87
CA TYR A 137 8.83 -5.76 -2.82
C TYR A 137 7.46 -5.85 -2.13
N VAL A 138 7.31 -6.85 -1.26
CA VAL A 138 6.11 -7.09 -0.46
C VAL A 138 5.79 -5.93 0.48
N MET A 139 6.79 -5.47 1.26
CA MET A 139 6.62 -4.34 2.18
C MET A 139 6.22 -3.07 1.43
N TRP A 140 6.76 -2.85 0.24
CA TRP A 140 6.39 -1.71 -0.60
C TRP A 140 4.91 -1.78 -1.05
N SER A 141 4.44 -2.97 -1.44
CA SER A 141 3.04 -3.19 -1.82
C SER A 141 2.08 -2.95 -0.65
N LEU A 142 2.33 -3.57 0.51
CA LEU A 142 1.53 -3.41 1.73
C LEU A 142 1.45 -1.94 2.17
N LYS A 143 2.60 -1.27 2.19
CA LYS A 143 2.71 0.14 2.54
C LYS A 143 1.87 1.03 1.61
N SER A 144 1.83 0.75 0.31
CA SER A 144 1.01 1.52 -0.63
C SER A 144 -0.49 1.37 -0.37
N ASN A 145 -0.97 0.22 0.10
CA ASN A 145 -2.39 0.04 0.43
C ASN A 145 -2.74 0.67 1.76
N LEU A 146 -1.86 0.55 2.77
CA LEU A 146 -2.04 1.19 4.07
C LEU A 146 -2.23 2.71 3.92
N TYR A 147 -1.39 3.36 3.12
CA TYR A 147 -1.53 4.79 2.86
C TYR A 147 -2.83 5.18 2.14
N LYS A 148 -3.42 4.29 1.33
CA LYS A 148 -4.73 4.56 0.75
C LYS A 148 -5.81 4.52 1.82
N VAL A 149 -5.72 3.61 2.79
CA VAL A 149 -6.63 3.57 3.94
C VAL A 149 -6.56 4.90 4.69
N HIS A 150 -5.35 5.35 5.05
CA HIS A 150 -5.15 6.64 5.71
C HIS A 150 -5.72 7.83 4.93
N MET A 151 -5.57 7.86 3.61
CA MET A 151 -6.20 8.89 2.78
C MET A 151 -7.73 8.93 2.97
N TYR A 152 -8.39 7.77 2.94
CA TYR A 152 -9.84 7.70 3.13
C TYR A 152 -10.27 8.05 4.56
N GLU A 153 -9.46 7.68 5.56
CA GLU A 153 -9.68 8.06 6.97
C GLU A 153 -9.62 9.56 7.15
N ASP A 154 -8.57 10.21 6.65
CA ASP A 154 -8.39 11.67 6.73
C ASP A 154 -9.53 12.41 6.01
N TYR A 155 -9.90 11.95 4.80
CA TYR A 155 -11.07 12.47 4.09
C TYR A 155 -12.35 12.33 4.93
N LYS A 156 -12.55 11.18 5.57
CA LYS A 156 -13.74 10.92 6.38
C LYS A 156 -13.80 11.85 7.59
N ILE A 157 -12.68 12.06 8.28
CA ILE A 157 -12.59 12.99 9.42
C ILE A 157 -13.03 14.39 8.98
N ILE A 158 -12.48 14.90 7.88
CA ILE A 158 -12.79 16.24 7.37
C ILE A 158 -14.28 16.37 7.00
N ILE A 159 -14.88 15.34 6.40
CA ILE A 159 -16.31 15.33 6.06
C ILE A 159 -17.19 15.20 7.31
N ASP A 160 -16.81 14.38 8.27
CA ASP A 160 -17.54 14.21 9.53
C ASP A 160 -17.54 15.52 10.35
N GLU A 161 -16.42 16.25 10.39
CA GLU A 161 -16.36 17.58 10.99
C GLU A 161 -17.29 18.59 10.31
N MET A 162 -17.43 18.53 8.98
CA MET A 162 -18.39 19.38 8.25
C MET A 162 -19.84 19.01 8.59
N ILE A 163 -20.14 17.73 8.76
CA ILE A 163 -21.47 17.26 9.17
C ILE A 163 -21.79 17.80 10.57
N GLU A 164 -20.86 17.67 11.52
CA GLU A 164 -21.04 18.19 12.88
C GLU A 164 -21.28 19.69 12.86
N LYS A 165 -20.40 20.48 12.21
CA LYS A 165 -20.54 21.94 12.10
C LYS A 165 -21.87 22.37 11.48
N LYS A 166 -22.40 21.62 10.52
CA LYS A 166 -23.71 21.92 9.92
C LYS A 166 -24.89 21.46 10.77
N GLY A 167 -24.74 20.34 11.46
CA GLY A 167 -25.76 19.80 12.37
C GLY A 167 -25.99 20.67 13.61
N PHE A 168 -24.95 21.37 14.09
CA PHE A 168 -25.08 22.34 15.19
C PHE A 168 -25.68 23.70 14.79
N ASN A 169 -25.72 24.01 13.48
CA ASN A 169 -26.24 25.29 12.95
C ASN A 169 -27.69 25.19 12.42
N LEU A 170 -28.37 24.07 12.66
CA LEU A 170 -29.79 23.82 12.39
C LEU A 170 -30.57 23.85 13.70
#